data_AF-A0A0L8AF37-F1
#
_entry.id   AF-A0A0L8AF37-F1
#
_cell.length_a   1.000
_cell.length_b   1.000
_cell.length_c   1.000
_cell.angle_alpha   90.00
_cell.angle_beta   90.00
_cell.angle_gamma   90.00
#
_symmetry.space_group_name_H-M   'P 1'
#
loop_
_entity.id
_entity.type
_entity.pdbx_description
1 polymer ?
#
loop_
_entity_poly.entity_id
_entity_poly.type
_entity_poly.pdbx_seq_one_letter_code
_entity_poly.pdbx_strand_id
1 'polypeptide(L)'
;MRIPYPNLKPVLVELRLDEVDSRGGAVAGMIASTARPMARSMSPELTWYSFVLNDRAITRIRPGTRTNCTISFINHDGSKEAFPCGTLAAFGVGSSKRGLIRIIRFD
;
A
#
# COMPACT_ATOMS: atom_id res chain seq x y z
N MET A 1 -3.46 -19.95 17.62
CA MET A 1 -4.65 -19.36 16.97
C MET A 1 -4.25 -18.01 16.38
N ARG A 2 -4.26 -17.86 15.06
CA ARG A 2 -3.88 -16.62 14.37
C ARG A 2 -5.15 -15.78 14.22
N ILE A 3 -5.21 -14.63 14.88
CA ILE A 3 -6.39 -13.74 14.88
C ILE A 3 -6.76 -13.45 13.41
N PRO A 4 -8.03 -13.63 12.99
CA PRO A 4 -8.46 -13.26 11.66
C PRO A 4 -8.52 -11.73 11.64
N TYR A 5 -7.43 -11.10 11.15
CA TYR A 5 -7.42 -9.66 10.94
C TYR A 5 -8.66 -9.29 10.13
N PRO A 6 -9.38 -8.21 10.47
CA PRO A 6 -10.55 -7.80 9.71
C PRO A 6 -10.04 -7.35 8.34
N ASN A 7 -10.01 -8.30 7.40
CA ASN A 7 -9.60 -8.03 6.04
C ASN A 7 -10.60 -7.03 5.50
N LEU A 8 -10.10 -5.83 5.17
CA LEU A 8 -10.81 -4.94 4.28
C LEU A 8 -11.20 -5.76 3.03
N LYS A 9 -12.41 -5.53 2.51
CA LYS A 9 -12.77 -6.11 1.22
C LYS A 9 -11.68 -5.72 0.21
N PRO A 10 -11.32 -6.60 -0.73
CA PRO A 10 -10.35 -6.25 -1.75
C PRO A 10 -10.68 -4.90 -2.40
N VAL A 11 -9.67 -4.06 -2.55
CA VAL A 11 -9.81 -2.69 -3.06
C VAL A 11 -9.03 -2.60 -4.36
N LEU A 12 -9.66 -2.06 -5.40
CA LEU A 12 -8.96 -1.71 -6.62
C LEU A 12 -8.18 -0.43 -6.39
N VAL A 13 -6.87 -0.51 -6.62
CA VAL A 13 -5.95 0.61 -6.44
C VAL A 13 -5.05 0.76 -7.65
N GLU A 14 -4.52 1.96 -7.80
CA GLU A 14 -3.33 2.20 -8.62
C GLU A 14 -2.11 2.20 -7.70
N LEU A 15 -1.14 1.34 -8.01
CA LEU A 15 0.18 1.35 -7.40
C LEU A 15 1.18 2.04 -8.30
N ARG A 16 1.94 2.95 -7.72
CA ARG A 16 3.10 3.58 -8.34
C ARG A 16 4.31 3.39 -7.45
N LEU A 17 5.44 3.03 -8.04
CA LEU A 17 6.73 3.07 -7.35
C LEU A 17 7.63 4.08 -8.06
N ASP A 18 8.05 5.13 -7.36
CA ASP A 18 8.95 6.13 -7.92
C ASP A 18 10.33 5.53 -8.25
N GLU A 19 11.02 6.11 -9.23
CA GLU A 19 12.38 5.72 -9.63
C GLU A 19 13.45 6.21 -8.65
N VAL A 20 13.18 7.32 -7.97
CA VAL A 20 14.12 8.06 -7.12
C VAL A 20 13.50 8.28 -5.74
N ASP A 21 14.28 8.10 -4.68
CA ASP A 21 13.86 8.30 -3.30
C ASP A 21 13.87 9.77 -2.87
N SER A 22 13.45 10.02 -1.63
CA SER A 22 13.46 11.36 -1.02
C SER A 22 14.83 12.02 -0.95
N ARG A 23 15.91 11.26 -1.10
CA ARG A 23 17.30 11.69 -0.98
C ARG A 23 18.01 11.69 -2.34
N GLY A 24 17.29 11.47 -3.44
CA GLY A 24 17.88 11.44 -4.79
C GLY A 24 18.51 10.09 -5.18
N GLY A 25 18.37 9.05 -4.34
CA GLY A 25 18.91 7.72 -4.61
C GLY A 25 17.96 6.84 -5.43
N ALA A 26 18.51 5.87 -6.17
CA ALA A 26 17.70 4.93 -6.93
C ALA A 26 16.83 4.05 -6.03
N VAL A 27 15.53 3.98 -6.32
CA VAL A 27 14.60 3.09 -5.61
C VAL A 27 14.82 1.66 -6.11
N ALA A 28 14.99 0.70 -5.20
CA ALA A 28 14.99 -0.71 -5.59
C ALA A 28 13.56 -1.25 -5.66
N GLY A 29 13.28 -2.06 -6.69
CA GLY A 29 11.98 -2.70 -6.88
C GLY A 29 11.54 -3.53 -5.66
N MET A 30 10.23 -3.59 -5.45
CA MET A 30 9.62 -4.19 -4.27
C MET A 30 8.96 -5.53 -4.62
N ILE A 31 9.18 -6.54 -3.79
CA ILE A 31 8.43 -7.79 -3.90
C ILE A 31 7.04 -7.54 -3.33
N ALA A 32 6.02 -7.99 -4.06
CA ALA A 32 4.63 -7.78 -3.69
C ALA A 32 4.29 -8.28 -2.28
N SER A 33 4.87 -9.42 -1.87
CA SER A 33 4.64 -10.06 -0.58
C SER A 33 5.31 -9.35 0.61
N THR A 34 6.35 -8.55 0.36
CA THR A 34 7.10 -7.83 1.40
C THR A 34 6.85 -6.33 1.36
N ALA A 35 6.09 -5.84 0.38
CA ALA A 35 5.65 -4.45 0.35
C ALA A 35 4.77 -4.16 1.57
N ARG A 36 5.18 -3.16 2.35
CA ARG A 36 4.43 -2.67 3.51
C ARG A 36 4.04 -1.20 3.24
N PRO A 37 2.77 -0.82 3.37
CA PRO A 37 2.38 0.58 3.40
C PRO A 37 2.99 1.31 4.59
N MET A 38 3.36 2.57 4.36
CA MET A 38 3.66 3.56 5.38
C MET A 38 2.58 4.64 5.24
N ALA A 39 1.34 4.24 5.45
CA ALA A 39 0.26 5.20 5.54
C ALA A 39 0.32 5.82 6.94
N ARG A 40 0.94 6.99 7.04
CA ARG A 40 0.80 7.84 8.23
C ARG A 40 -0.60 8.44 8.15
N SER A 41 -1.50 7.98 9.01
CA SER A 41 -2.80 8.62 9.19
C SER A 41 -2.61 10.12 9.46
N MET A 42 -3.44 10.96 8.83
CA MET A 42 -3.56 12.38 9.20
C MET A 42 -4.32 12.56 10.52
N SER A 43 -4.89 11.48 11.07
CA SER A 43 -5.51 11.46 12.40
C SER A 43 -4.44 11.30 13.50
N PRO A 44 -4.60 11.97 14.67
CA PRO A 44 -3.76 11.73 15.84
C PRO A 44 -3.79 10.28 16.34
N GLU A 45 -4.76 9.49 15.89
CA GLU A 45 -4.86 8.06 16.15
C GLU A 45 -4.13 7.29 15.03
N LEU A 46 -2.84 7.06 15.23
CA LEU A 46 -1.96 6.35 14.31
C LEU A 46 -2.43 4.90 14.09
N THR A 47 -3.07 4.62 12.96
CA THR A 47 -3.25 3.24 12.52
C THR A 47 -2.23 2.90 11.43
N TRP A 48 -1.28 2.05 11.77
CA TRP A 48 -0.35 1.47 10.80
C TRP A 48 -1.08 0.39 10.02
N TYR A 49 -1.23 0.58 8.72
CA TYR A 49 -1.80 -0.44 7.85
C TYR A 49 -0.69 -1.24 7.19
N SER A 50 -0.94 -2.51 6.89
CA SER A 50 -0.19 -3.29 5.89
C SER A 50 -1.12 -3.55 4.68
N PHE A 51 -0.62 -4.05 3.54
CA PHE A 51 -1.49 -4.60 2.50
C PHE A 51 -0.93 -5.91 1.95
N VAL A 52 -1.82 -6.68 1.32
CA VAL A 52 -1.48 -7.84 0.49
C VAL A 52 -1.93 -7.55 -0.93
N LEU A 53 -1.04 -7.79 -1.89
CA LEU A 53 -1.41 -7.84 -3.31
C LEU A 53 -2.17 -9.12 -3.59
N ASN A 54 -3.41 -8.99 -4.07
CA ASN A 54 -4.24 -10.15 -4.43
C ASN A 54 -3.98 -10.62 -5.86
N ASP A 55 -3.46 -9.73 -6.72
CA ASP A 55 -3.09 -10.08 -8.08
C ASP A 55 -1.79 -10.90 -8.11
N ARG A 56 -1.94 -12.19 -8.44
CA ARG A 56 -0.81 -13.14 -8.52
C ARG A 56 0.12 -12.88 -9.70
N ALA A 57 -0.33 -12.15 -10.73
CA ALA A 57 0.53 -11.78 -11.85
C ALA A 57 1.58 -10.72 -11.44
N ILE A 58 1.28 -9.93 -10.41
CA ILE A 58 2.16 -8.88 -9.92
C ILE A 58 2.99 -9.42 -8.75
N THR A 59 4.11 -10.05 -9.08
CA THR A 59 5.07 -10.58 -8.08
C THR A 59 6.10 -9.53 -7.65
N ARG A 60 6.38 -8.54 -8.50
CA ARG A 60 7.37 -7.49 -8.26
C ARG A 60 6.94 -6.16 -8.87
N ILE A 61 6.92 -5.11 -8.04
CA ILE A 61 6.70 -3.73 -8.48
C ILE A 61 8.08 -3.13 -8.80
N ARG A 62 8.33 -2.81 -10.06
CA ARG A 62 9.60 -2.18 -10.47
C ARG A 62 9.52 -0.66 -10.25
N PRO A 63 10.66 0.01 -10.01
CA PRO A 63 10.69 1.48 -10.02
C PRO A 63 10.20 2.00 -11.38
N GLY A 64 9.54 3.16 -11.37
CA GLY A 64 8.91 3.74 -12.56
C GLY A 64 7.60 3.05 -13.00
N THR A 65 7.21 1.96 -12.34
CA THR A 65 5.99 1.23 -12.68
C THR A 65 4.77 1.93 -12.09
N ARG A 66 3.73 2.04 -12.93
CA ARG A 66 2.37 2.42 -12.55
C ARG A 66 1.43 1.31 -13.01
N THR A 67 0.71 0.67 -12.10
CA THR A 67 -0.18 -0.45 -12.42
C THR A 67 -1.43 -0.43 -11.58
N ASN A 68 -2.55 -0.86 -12.16
CA ASN A 68 -3.77 -1.12 -11.41
C ASN A 68 -3.73 -2.54 -10.87
N CYS A 69 -4.15 -2.73 -9.63
CA CYS A 69 -4.19 -4.04 -8.99
C CYS A 69 -5.17 -4.05 -7.84
N THR A 70 -5.59 -5.24 -7.43
CA THR A 70 -6.41 -5.40 -6.23
C THR A 70 -5.51 -5.68 -5.03
N ILE A 71 -5.70 -4.91 -3.95
CA ILE A 71 -5.03 -5.13 -2.67
C ILE A 71 -6.04 -5.36 -1.55
N SER A 72 -5.65 -6.09 -0.53
CA SER A 72 -6.38 -6.14 0.74
C SER A 72 -5.54 -5.43 1.79
N PHE A 73 -6.07 -4.36 2.39
CA PHE A 73 -5.42 -3.74 3.53
C PHE A 73 -5.54 -4.69 4.74
N ILE A 74 -4.40 -4.97 5.36
CA ILE A 74 -4.31 -5.64 6.65
C ILE A 74 -4.35 -4.54 7.70
N ASN A 75 -5.33 -4.62 8.58
CA ASN A 75 -5.58 -3.60 9.56
C ASN A 75 -5.30 -4.05 11.01
N HIS A 76 -4.97 -3.09 11.88
CA HIS A 76 -5.26 -3.12 13.32
C HIS A 76 -6.58 -2.35 13.56
N ASP A 77 -7.60 -2.99 14.16
CA ASP A 77 -8.99 -2.50 14.41
C ASP A 77 -9.33 -1.05 13.99
N GLY A 78 -10.31 -0.89 13.07
CA GLY A 78 -10.91 0.42 12.72
C GLY A 78 -10.70 1.00 11.30
N SER A 79 -9.96 0.35 10.39
CA SER A 79 -9.57 0.93 9.09
C SER A 79 -10.65 1.05 8.04
N LYS A 80 -11.74 0.28 8.17
CA LYS A 80 -12.69 0.12 7.07
C LYS A 80 -13.34 1.45 6.66
N GLU A 81 -13.35 2.40 7.59
CA GLU A 81 -13.93 3.74 7.46
C GLU A 81 -12.88 4.82 7.08
N ALA A 82 -11.58 4.46 7.05
CA ALA A 82 -10.52 5.46 7.04
C ALA A 82 -10.18 6.08 5.67
N PHE A 83 -10.62 5.47 4.55
CA PHE A 83 -10.18 5.91 3.22
C PHE A 83 -11.31 6.07 2.20
N PRO A 84 -11.65 7.29 1.79
CA PRO A 84 -12.52 7.49 0.63
C PRO A 84 -11.82 7.14 -0.70
N CYS A 85 -12.61 6.94 -1.75
CA CYS A 85 -12.08 6.85 -3.12
C CYS A 85 -11.28 8.12 -3.47
N GLY A 86 -10.12 7.94 -4.10
CA GLY A 86 -9.20 9.02 -4.43
C GLY A 86 -8.13 9.29 -3.37
N THR A 87 -8.20 8.68 -2.18
CA THR A 87 -7.13 8.81 -1.19
C THR A 87 -5.80 8.28 -1.74
N LEU A 88 -4.74 9.05 -1.48
CA LEU A 88 -3.36 8.69 -1.75
C LEU A 88 -2.67 8.29 -0.44
N ALA A 89 -2.11 7.09 -0.41
CA ALA A 89 -1.33 6.56 0.71
C ALA A 89 0.09 6.21 0.27
N ALA A 90 1.09 6.53 1.08
CA ALA A 90 2.47 6.14 0.81
C ALA A 90 2.74 4.68 1.22
N PHE A 91 3.62 4.00 0.52
CA PHE A 91 4.12 2.67 0.85
C PHE A 91 5.61 2.50 0.59
N GLY A 92 6.27 1.62 1.35
CA GLY A 92 7.71 1.45 1.28
C GLY A 92 8.28 0.63 2.43
N VAL A 93 9.58 0.35 2.37
CA VAL A 93 10.32 -0.30 3.47
C VAL A 93 11.37 0.70 3.97
N GLY A 94 11.29 1.08 5.24
CA GLY A 94 12.24 2.00 5.88
C GLY A 94 12.13 3.45 5.39
N SER A 95 13.20 4.22 5.59
CA SER A 95 13.22 5.69 5.38
C SER A 95 13.36 6.14 3.92
N SER A 96 13.38 5.21 2.95
CA SER A 96 13.96 5.48 1.62
C SER A 96 13.08 5.15 0.42
N LYS A 97 11.78 4.86 0.54
CA LYS A 97 10.99 4.48 -0.65
C LYS A 97 9.56 5.03 -0.61
N ARG A 98 9.19 5.75 -1.67
CA ARG A 98 7.95 6.52 -1.84
C ARG A 98 7.02 5.85 -2.88
N GLY A 99 6.63 4.62 -2.63
CA GLY A 99 5.50 4.06 -3.37
C GLY A 99 4.23 4.84 -3.04
N LEU A 100 3.32 4.98 -4.00
CA LEU A 100 2.01 5.59 -3.81
C LEU A 100 0.91 4.58 -4.17
N ILE A 101 -0.09 4.49 -3.30
CA ILE A 101 -1.34 3.77 -3.50
C ILE A 101 -2.42 4.82 -3.69
N ARG A 102 -3.09 4.82 -4.85
CA ARG A 102 -4.31 5.59 -5.05
C ARG A 102 -5.51 4.66 -4.98
N ILE A 103 -6.43 4.91 -4.07
CA ILE A 103 -7.67 4.13 -3.98
C ILE A 103 -8.57 4.53 -5.14
N ILE A 104 -8.90 3.58 -6.01
CA ILE A 104 -9.79 3.83 -7.15
C ILE A 104 -11.23 3.56 -6.70
N ARG A 105 -11.48 2.37 -6.18
CA ARG A 105 -12.79 1.96 -5.67
C ARG A 105 -12.67 0.75 -4.74
N PHE A 106 -13.65 0.62 -3.86
CA PHE A 106 -13.91 -0.59 -3.10
C PHE A 106 -14.79 -1.52 -3.93
N ASP A 107 -14.48 -2.81 -3.96
CA ASP A 107 -15.38 -3.84 -4.52
C ASP A 107 -16.40 -4.32 -3.46
#